data_AF-A0A838S9M4-F1
#
_entry.id   AF-A0A838S9M4-F1
#
_cell.length_a   1.000
_cell.length_b   1.000
_cell.length_c   1.000
_cell.angle_alpha   90.00
_cell.angle_beta   90.00
_cell.angle_gamma   90.00
#
_symmetry.space_group_name_H-M   'P 1'
#
loop_
_entity.id
_entity.type
_entity.pdbx_description
1 polymer ?
#
loop_
_entity_poly.entity_id
_entity_poly.type
_entity_poly.pdbx_seq_one_letter_code
_entity_poly.pdbx_strand_id
1 'polypeptide(L)'
;MSYSVGEVAGFAGVTVRTLHHYDAIGLLSPRGRSAAGYRRYGECDLERLQQILFYRELGFALDDIATILDDPGIDATAHLRRQRALLTQRMHRLQAMVAAVEHAMTARITGTSLTPDELFEVFSSWAAREGYAEEAEQRWGDTEAWQQGRERMSKYRKEDLLRMQAEIGEWVQRLRTLMQA
;
A
#
# COMPACT_ATOMS: atom_id res chain seq x y z
N MET A 1 -4.38 -17.24 35.16
CA MET A 1 -4.61 -18.53 34.43
C MET A 1 -3.59 -18.68 33.30
N SER A 2 -3.37 -19.86 32.69
CA SER A 2 -2.49 -19.99 31.51
C SER A 2 -3.18 -20.70 30.35
N TYR A 3 -2.89 -20.29 29.13
CA TYR A 3 -3.54 -20.74 27.90
C TYR A 3 -2.53 -21.35 26.93
N SER A 4 -2.94 -22.35 26.18
CA SER A 4 -2.16 -22.92 25.08
C SER A 4 -2.15 -22.00 23.87
N VAL A 5 -1.17 -22.18 22.98
CA VAL A 5 -1.07 -21.39 21.74
C VAL A 5 -2.33 -21.49 20.86
N GLY A 6 -3.00 -22.65 20.86
CA GLY A 6 -4.23 -22.86 20.09
C GLY A 6 -5.43 -22.10 20.66
N GLU A 7 -5.57 -22.08 21.99
CA GLU A 7 -6.61 -21.30 22.67
C GLU A 7 -6.40 -19.80 22.41
N VAL A 8 -5.16 -19.31 22.57
CA VAL A 8 -4.83 -17.90 22.31
C VAL A 8 -5.09 -17.52 20.86
N ALA A 9 -4.70 -18.37 19.91
CA ALA A 9 -4.98 -18.17 18.49
C ALA A 9 -6.49 -18.02 18.22
N GLY A 10 -7.31 -18.88 18.85
CA GLY A 10 -8.76 -18.83 18.77
C GLY A 10 -9.35 -17.54 19.33
N PHE A 11 -8.92 -17.11 20.52
CA PHE A 11 -9.43 -15.88 21.16
C PHE A 11 -9.02 -14.61 20.41
N ALA A 12 -7.79 -14.58 19.91
CA ALA A 12 -7.21 -13.41 19.27
C ALA A 12 -7.54 -13.33 17.76
N GLY A 13 -8.19 -14.35 17.19
CA GLY A 13 -8.48 -14.40 15.75
C GLY A 13 -7.23 -14.44 14.86
N VAL A 14 -6.10 -14.91 15.40
CA VAL A 14 -4.84 -15.03 14.66
C VAL A 14 -4.45 -16.49 14.48
N THR A 15 -3.61 -16.77 13.49
CA THR A 15 -3.12 -18.13 13.30
C THR A 15 -2.06 -18.49 14.35
N VAL A 16 -1.95 -19.78 14.69
CA VAL A 16 -0.84 -20.30 15.50
C VAL A 16 0.52 -19.93 14.89
N ARG A 17 0.62 -19.92 13.54
CA ARG A 17 1.81 -19.48 12.81
C ARG A 17 2.17 -18.03 13.13
N THR A 18 1.18 -17.14 13.25
CA THR A 18 1.39 -15.74 13.63
C THR A 18 1.95 -15.63 15.05
N LEU A 19 1.40 -16.38 16.01
CA LEU A 19 1.93 -16.38 17.39
C LEU A 19 3.35 -16.93 17.46
N HIS A 20 3.67 -17.97 16.69
CA HIS A 20 5.05 -18.46 16.58
C HIS A 20 5.99 -17.44 15.93
N HIS A 21 5.51 -16.68 14.94
CA HIS A 21 6.28 -15.62 14.35
C HIS A 21 6.57 -14.49 15.36
N TYR A 22 5.56 -14.06 16.12
CA TYR A 22 5.75 -13.04 17.16
C TYR A 22 6.72 -13.49 18.25
N ASP A 23 6.70 -14.77 18.63
CA ASP A 23 7.69 -15.35 19.56
C ASP A 23 9.10 -15.34 18.94
N ALA A 24 9.23 -15.74 17.67
CA ALA A 24 10.52 -15.79 16.98
C ALA A 24 11.21 -14.43 16.83
N ILE A 25 10.43 -13.36 16.64
CA ILE A 25 10.95 -11.98 16.56
C ILE A 25 11.02 -11.29 17.93
N GLY A 26 10.67 -11.99 19.02
CA GLY A 26 10.68 -11.44 20.38
C GLY A 26 9.51 -10.49 20.71
N LEU A 27 8.63 -10.20 19.76
CA LEU A 27 7.49 -9.29 19.94
C LEU A 27 6.50 -9.80 20.99
N LEU A 28 6.22 -11.11 21.03
CA LEU A 28 5.37 -11.73 22.05
C LEU A 28 5.92 -13.12 22.41
N SER A 29 6.64 -13.18 23.53
CA SER A 29 7.18 -14.43 24.05
C SER A 29 6.35 -14.93 25.23
N PRO A 30 5.94 -16.22 25.26
CA PRO A 30 5.18 -16.76 26.38
C PRO A 30 6.06 -16.83 27.63
N ARG A 31 5.57 -16.33 28.76
CA ARG A 31 6.31 -16.39 30.04
C ARG A 31 6.39 -17.80 30.63
N GLY A 32 5.54 -18.71 30.18
CA GLY A 32 5.45 -20.07 30.70
C GLY A 32 5.63 -21.16 29.64
N ARG A 33 6.09 -22.32 30.09
CA ARG A 33 6.02 -23.58 29.33
C ARG A 33 5.38 -24.66 30.20
N SER A 34 4.65 -25.58 29.57
CA SER A 34 4.12 -26.75 30.28
C SER A 34 5.26 -27.73 30.63
N ALA A 35 4.97 -28.71 31.50
CA ALA A 35 5.93 -29.78 31.82
C ALA A 35 6.40 -30.56 30.59
N ALA A 36 5.59 -30.63 29.53
CA ALA A 36 5.93 -31.25 28.25
C ALA A 36 6.61 -30.29 27.25
N GLY A 37 6.93 -29.05 27.65
CA GLY A 37 7.66 -28.07 26.83
C GLY A 37 6.79 -27.17 25.93
N TYR A 38 5.47 -27.32 25.95
CA TYR A 38 4.56 -26.51 25.14
C TYR A 38 4.43 -25.07 25.66
N ARG A 39 4.26 -24.11 24.76
CA ARG A 39 4.08 -22.68 25.09
C ARG A 39 2.81 -22.45 25.92
N ARG A 40 2.92 -21.65 26.98
CA ARG A 40 1.83 -21.26 27.85
C ARG A 40 1.82 -19.74 28.03
N TYR A 41 0.72 -19.12 27.62
CA TYR A 41 0.52 -17.68 27.69
C TYR A 41 -0.27 -17.34 28.95
N GLY A 42 0.25 -16.42 29.75
CA GLY A 42 -0.44 -15.86 30.92
C GLY A 42 -1.25 -14.61 30.58
N GLU A 43 -1.89 -14.03 31.59
CA GLU A 43 -2.70 -12.81 31.44
C GLU A 43 -1.89 -11.62 30.90
N CYS A 44 -0.69 -11.37 31.41
CA CYS A 44 0.18 -10.31 30.88
C CYS A 44 0.55 -10.50 29.40
N ASP A 45 0.65 -11.77 28.94
CA ASP A 45 0.96 -12.06 27.55
C ASP A 45 -0.26 -11.76 26.66
N LEU A 46 -1.48 -11.98 27.18
CA LEU A 46 -2.72 -11.63 26.49
C LEU A 46 -2.93 -10.11 26.42
N GLU A 47 -2.63 -9.38 27.50
CA GLU A 47 -2.66 -7.90 27.50
C GLU A 47 -1.70 -7.33 26.46
N ARG A 48 -0.48 -7.86 26.40
CA ARG A 48 0.50 -7.47 25.38
C ARG A 48 0.02 -7.84 23.97
N LEU A 49 -0.54 -9.03 23.78
CA LEU A 49 -1.11 -9.44 22.50
C LEU A 49 -2.22 -8.50 22.05
N GLN A 50 -3.10 -8.09 22.96
CA GLN A 50 -4.17 -7.13 22.66
C GLN A 50 -3.60 -5.80 22.15
N GLN A 51 -2.56 -5.28 22.79
CA GLN A 51 -1.88 -4.06 22.35
C GLN A 51 -1.22 -4.22 20.97
N ILE A 52 -0.54 -5.35 20.72
CA ILE A 52 0.06 -5.65 19.43
C ILE A 52 -1.00 -5.65 18.32
N LEU A 53 -2.15 -6.31 18.56
CA LEU A 53 -3.24 -6.36 17.58
C LEU A 53 -3.83 -4.97 17.33
N PHE A 54 -3.99 -4.16 18.37
CA PHE A 54 -4.46 -2.78 18.22
C PHE A 54 -3.55 -1.95 17.31
N TYR A 55 -2.23 -1.94 17.56
CA TYR A 55 -1.31 -1.20 16.70
C TYR A 55 -1.18 -1.78 15.29
N ARG A 56 -1.30 -3.10 15.14
CA ARG A 56 -1.31 -3.74 13.83
C ARG A 56 -2.54 -3.31 13.02
N GLU A 57 -3.70 -3.23 13.64
CA GLU A 57 -4.93 -2.74 13.00
C GLU A 57 -4.81 -1.28 12.57
N LEU A 58 -4.06 -0.48 13.34
CA LEU A 58 -3.70 0.90 12.97
C LEU A 58 -2.62 0.99 11.87
N GLY A 59 -2.10 -0.14 11.39
CA GLY A 59 -1.16 -0.22 10.28
C GLY A 59 0.30 0.04 10.65
N PHE A 60 0.68 -0.12 11.91
CA PHE A 60 2.09 -0.04 12.33
C PHE A 60 2.87 -1.29 11.90
N ALA A 61 4.16 -1.11 11.60
CA ALA A 61 5.08 -2.22 11.37
C ALA A 61 5.41 -2.93 12.69
N LEU A 62 5.73 -4.23 12.65
CA LEU A 62 5.99 -5.01 13.86
C LEU A 62 7.18 -4.47 14.68
N ASP A 63 8.20 -3.93 14.02
CA ASP A 63 9.38 -3.34 14.67
C ASP A 63 9.03 -2.05 15.42
N ASP A 64 8.14 -1.22 14.86
CA ASP A 64 7.62 -0.02 15.53
C ASP A 64 6.79 -0.42 16.76
N ILE A 65 5.98 -1.48 16.63
CA ILE A 65 5.17 -1.99 17.75
C ILE A 65 6.07 -2.48 18.88
N ALA A 66 7.12 -3.26 18.59
CA ALA A 66 8.08 -3.69 19.60
C ALA A 66 8.70 -2.49 20.31
N THR A 67 9.15 -1.50 19.54
CA THR A 67 9.76 -0.26 20.05
C THR A 67 8.81 0.49 20.99
N ILE A 68 7.54 0.68 20.61
CA ILE A 68 6.53 1.38 21.42
C ILE A 68 6.20 0.61 22.70
N LEU A 69 6.16 -0.72 22.65
CA LEU A 69 5.76 -1.56 23.79
C LEU A 69 6.90 -1.87 24.76
N ASP A 70 8.14 -1.82 24.30
CA ASP A 70 9.32 -2.20 25.10
C ASP A 70 10.03 -1.01 25.74
N ASP A 71 9.81 0.22 25.25
CA ASP A 71 10.40 1.43 25.81
C ASP A 71 9.33 2.35 26.46
N PRO A 72 9.25 2.39 27.80
CA PRO A 72 8.34 3.28 28.53
C PRO A 72 8.63 4.77 28.34
N GLY A 73 9.83 5.13 27.88
CA GLY A 73 10.24 6.51 27.60
C GLY A 73 9.75 7.03 26.25
N ILE A 74 9.22 6.16 25.39
CA ILE A 74 8.69 6.56 24.09
C ILE A 74 7.30 7.17 24.24
N ASP A 75 7.12 8.35 23.63
CA ASP A 75 5.81 8.97 23.53
C ASP A 75 4.95 8.23 22.49
N ALA A 76 4.23 7.20 22.95
CA ALA A 76 3.25 6.47 22.15
C ALA A 76 2.22 7.40 21.47
N THR A 77 1.88 8.53 22.10
CA THR A 77 0.96 9.52 21.52
C THR A 77 1.58 10.21 20.31
N ALA A 78 2.87 10.51 20.34
CA ALA A 78 3.59 11.05 19.18
C ALA A 78 3.61 10.04 18.01
N HIS A 79 3.80 8.75 18.28
CA HIS A 79 3.71 7.71 17.25
C HIS A 79 2.31 7.63 16.63
N LEU A 80 1.25 7.64 17.44
CA LEU A 80 -0.14 7.66 16.97
C LEU A 80 -0.45 8.91 16.13
N ARG A 81 0.04 10.09 16.53
CA ARG A 81 -0.11 11.32 15.73
C ARG A 81 0.58 11.22 14.37
N ARG A 82 1.80 10.67 14.32
CA ARG A 82 2.53 10.43 13.05
C ARG A 82 1.76 9.46 12.16
N GLN A 83 1.30 8.34 12.71
CA GLN A 83 0.53 7.36 11.94
C GLN A 83 -0.78 7.94 11.42
N ARG A 84 -1.51 8.72 12.25
CA ARG A 84 -2.71 9.43 11.82
C ARG A 84 -2.41 10.33 10.61
N ALA A 85 -1.31 11.08 10.65
CA ALA A 85 -0.94 11.95 9.52
C ALA A 85 -0.68 11.15 8.23
N LEU A 86 0.03 10.02 8.31
CA LEU A 86 0.26 9.14 7.16
C LEU A 86 -1.05 8.54 6.61
N LEU A 87 -1.93 8.07 7.49
CA LEU A 87 -3.25 7.55 7.10
C LEU A 87 -4.12 8.62 6.44
N THR A 88 -4.12 9.85 6.98
CA THR A 88 -4.84 10.99 6.38
C THR A 88 -4.28 11.32 5.00
N GLN A 89 -2.95 11.32 4.82
CA GLN A 89 -2.33 11.53 3.51
C GLN A 89 -2.74 10.44 2.50
N ARG A 90 -2.75 9.17 2.94
CA ARG A 90 -3.20 8.04 2.11
C ARG A 90 -4.68 8.17 1.76
N MET A 91 -5.53 8.59 2.69
CA MET A 91 -6.95 8.86 2.45
C MET A 91 -7.15 9.92 1.38
N HIS A 92 -6.44 11.05 1.47
CA HIS A 92 -6.51 12.10 0.44
C HIS A 92 -6.08 11.61 -0.94
N ARG A 93 -5.03 10.78 -1.01
CA ARG A 93 -4.61 10.15 -2.27
C ARG A 93 -5.67 9.20 -2.83
N LEU A 94 -6.29 8.36 -2.00
CA LEU A 94 -7.38 7.47 -2.42
C LEU A 94 -8.59 8.27 -2.92
N GLN A 95 -8.98 9.34 -2.23
CA GLN A 95 -10.05 10.23 -2.65
C GLN A 95 -9.77 10.89 -4.00
N ALA A 96 -8.53 11.35 -4.23
CA ALA A 96 -8.13 11.92 -5.52
C ALA A 96 -8.20 10.87 -6.66
N MET A 97 -7.79 9.63 -6.40
CA MET A 97 -7.91 8.55 -7.38
C MET A 97 -9.36 8.20 -7.71
N VAL A 98 -10.25 8.18 -6.71
CA VAL A 98 -11.70 7.97 -6.94
C VAL A 98 -12.25 9.07 -7.84
N ALA A 99 -11.96 10.35 -7.52
CA ALA A 99 -12.42 11.47 -8.33
C ALA A 99 -11.91 11.41 -9.78
N ALA A 100 -10.66 10.99 -9.98
CA ALA A 100 -10.09 10.80 -11.32
C ALA A 100 -10.83 9.69 -12.11
N VAL A 101 -11.17 8.58 -11.46
CA VAL A 101 -11.96 7.50 -12.07
C VAL A 101 -13.35 7.98 -12.45
N GLU A 102 -14.03 8.72 -11.56
CA GLU A 102 -15.36 9.28 -11.82
C GLU A 102 -15.35 10.26 -13.00
N HIS A 103 -14.31 11.09 -13.10
CA HIS A 103 -14.14 12.01 -14.21
C HIS A 103 -13.93 11.27 -15.54
N ALA A 104 -13.06 10.26 -15.54
CA ALA A 104 -12.83 9.41 -16.71
C ALA A 104 -14.10 8.64 -17.13
N MET A 105 -14.89 8.15 -16.18
CA MET A 105 -16.18 7.51 -16.47
C MET A 105 -17.18 8.49 -17.09
N THR A 106 -17.29 9.70 -16.53
CA THR A 106 -18.21 10.74 -17.03
C THR A 106 -17.89 11.11 -18.47
N ALA A 107 -16.62 11.37 -18.78
CA ALA A 107 -16.19 11.68 -20.14
C ALA A 107 -16.54 10.59 -21.17
N ARG A 108 -16.46 9.32 -20.78
CA ARG A 108 -16.86 8.20 -21.65
C ARG A 108 -18.38 8.12 -21.85
N ILE A 109 -19.17 8.50 -20.85
CA ILE A 109 -20.64 8.46 -20.90
C ILE A 109 -21.20 9.65 -21.68
N THR A 110 -20.65 10.85 -21.49
CA THR A 110 -21.14 12.10 -22.12
C THR A 110 -20.67 12.29 -23.56
N GLY A 111 -19.90 11.34 -24.12
CA GLY A 111 -19.36 11.41 -25.48
C GLY A 111 -18.39 12.57 -25.72
N THR A 112 -17.96 13.25 -24.64
CA THR A 112 -17.02 14.36 -24.69
C THR A 112 -15.63 13.77 -24.52
N SER A 113 -14.88 13.72 -25.62
CA SER A 113 -13.47 13.36 -25.59
C SER A 113 -12.75 14.40 -24.74
N LEU A 114 -12.40 14.04 -23.49
CA LEU A 114 -11.48 14.82 -22.68
C LEU A 114 -10.26 15.13 -23.54
N THR A 115 -9.82 16.38 -23.50
CA THR A 115 -8.63 16.75 -24.25
C THR A 115 -7.43 16.04 -23.63
N PRO A 116 -6.41 15.70 -24.44
CA PRO A 116 -5.19 15.10 -23.92
C PRO A 116 -4.53 15.92 -22.81
N ASP A 117 -4.68 17.26 -22.83
CA ASP A 117 -4.20 18.14 -21.76
C ASP A 117 -4.97 17.95 -20.44
N GLU A 118 -6.30 17.76 -20.48
CA GLU A 118 -7.11 17.46 -19.29
C GLU A 118 -6.84 16.04 -18.76
N LEU A 119 -6.64 15.07 -19.66
CA LEU A 119 -6.21 13.71 -19.29
C LEU A 119 -4.80 13.71 -18.69
N PHE A 120 -3.88 14.47 -19.26
CA PHE A 120 -2.51 14.57 -18.80
C PHE A 120 -2.40 15.44 -17.54
N GLU A 121 -3.18 16.49 -17.33
CA GLU A 121 -3.22 17.20 -16.03
C GLU A 121 -3.71 16.28 -14.91
N VAL A 122 -4.79 15.53 -15.14
CA VAL A 122 -5.39 14.65 -14.13
C VAL A 122 -4.51 13.42 -13.84
N PHE A 123 -3.86 12.84 -14.86
CA PHE A 123 -3.01 11.65 -14.69
C PHE A 123 -1.50 11.94 -14.50
N SER A 124 -0.95 13.01 -15.08
CA SER A 124 0.48 13.34 -14.92
C SER A 124 0.75 14.03 -13.58
N SER A 125 -0.20 14.79 -13.04
CA SER A 125 -0.12 15.25 -11.64
C SER A 125 -0.12 14.10 -10.63
N TRP A 126 -0.66 12.92 -11.03
CA TRP A 126 -0.64 11.69 -10.25
C TRP A 126 0.66 10.89 -10.45
N ALA A 127 1.08 10.63 -11.70
CA ALA A 127 2.32 9.90 -12.00
C ALA A 127 3.60 10.63 -11.57
N ALA A 128 3.61 11.97 -11.62
CA ALA A 128 4.72 12.78 -11.12
C ALA A 128 4.81 12.79 -9.58
N ARG A 129 3.73 12.44 -8.86
CA ARG A 129 3.69 12.44 -7.38
C ARG A 129 4.03 11.10 -6.74
N GLU A 130 4.03 10.01 -7.50
CA GLU A 130 4.31 8.66 -6.99
C GLU A 130 5.80 8.24 -7.09
N GLY A 131 6.70 9.16 -7.45
CA GLY A 131 8.14 8.86 -7.53
C GLY A 131 8.54 7.96 -8.70
N TYR A 132 7.58 7.43 -9.49
CA TYR A 132 7.89 6.65 -10.70
C TYR A 132 8.60 7.47 -11.77
N ALA A 133 8.28 8.76 -11.90
CA ALA A 133 9.00 9.66 -12.78
C ALA A 133 10.48 9.81 -12.35
N GLU A 134 10.72 9.94 -11.04
CA GLU A 134 12.07 10.01 -10.46
C GLU A 134 12.81 8.66 -10.55
N GLU A 135 12.13 7.53 -10.30
CA GLU A 135 12.71 6.19 -10.41
C GLU A 135 13.07 5.84 -11.87
N ALA A 136 12.20 6.21 -12.82
CA ALA A 136 12.47 6.04 -14.25
C ALA A 136 13.63 6.94 -14.71
N GLU A 137 13.68 8.20 -14.25
CA GLU A 137 14.80 9.11 -14.54
C GLU A 137 16.10 8.63 -13.90
N GLN A 138 16.09 8.09 -12.69
CA GLN A 138 17.29 7.50 -12.07
C GLN A 138 17.80 6.27 -12.81
N ARG A 139 16.91 5.40 -13.30
CA ARG A 139 17.31 4.13 -13.94
C ARG A 139 17.58 4.25 -15.44
N TRP A 140 16.95 5.20 -16.12
CA TRP A 140 16.98 5.30 -17.59
C TRP A 140 17.31 6.72 -18.09
N GLY A 141 17.54 7.69 -17.19
CA GLY A 141 17.79 9.09 -17.52
C GLY A 141 18.95 9.34 -18.47
N ASP A 142 20.02 8.54 -18.34
CA ASP A 142 21.22 8.62 -19.16
C ASP A 142 21.09 7.90 -20.52
N THR A 143 19.95 7.25 -20.78
CA THR A 143 19.74 6.56 -22.06
C THR A 143 19.24 7.51 -23.14
N GLU A 144 19.80 7.39 -24.34
CA GLU A 144 19.32 8.12 -25.52
C GLU A 144 17.83 7.87 -25.80
N ALA A 145 17.35 6.65 -25.54
CA ALA A 145 15.95 6.30 -25.72
C ALA A 145 15.01 7.11 -24.80
N TRP A 146 15.43 7.38 -23.56
CA TRP A 146 14.67 8.19 -22.62
C TRP A 146 14.63 9.67 -23.03
N GLN A 147 15.79 10.23 -23.42
CA GLN A 147 15.87 11.61 -23.90
C GLN A 147 15.05 11.83 -25.18
N GLN A 148 15.14 10.90 -26.14
CA GLN A 148 14.32 10.91 -27.36
C GLN A 148 12.82 10.75 -27.06
N GLY A 149 12.47 9.91 -26.07
CA GLY A 149 11.09 9.75 -25.61
C GLY A 149 10.51 11.04 -25.04
N ARG A 150 11.26 11.72 -24.15
CA ARG A 150 10.88 13.03 -23.60
C ARG A 150 10.72 14.09 -24.69
N GLU A 151 11.68 14.16 -25.61
CA GLU A 151 11.64 15.16 -26.67
C GLU A 151 10.47 14.93 -27.64
N ARG A 152 10.17 13.66 -27.98
CA ARG A 152 8.99 13.29 -28.79
C ARG A 152 7.69 13.64 -28.08
N MET A 153 7.57 13.29 -26.79
CA MET A 153 6.40 13.61 -25.97
C MET A 153 6.16 15.13 -25.87
N SER A 154 7.22 15.93 -25.77
CA SER A 154 7.11 17.39 -25.69
C SER A 154 6.61 18.05 -26.99
N LYS A 155 6.66 17.34 -28.12
CA LYS A 155 6.29 17.84 -29.44
C LYS A 155 4.90 17.37 -29.89
N TYR A 156 4.27 16.45 -29.16
CA TYR A 156 2.96 15.93 -29.54
C TYR A 156 1.88 17.00 -29.41
N ARG A 157 1.11 17.14 -30.49
CA ARG A 157 -0.08 17.99 -30.52
C ARG A 157 -1.31 17.13 -30.25
N LYS A 158 -2.43 17.79 -30.02
CA LYS A 158 -3.75 17.18 -29.77
C LYS A 158 -4.09 16.03 -30.74
N GLU A 159 -3.78 16.18 -32.03
CA GLU A 159 -4.06 15.19 -33.07
C GLU A 159 -3.16 13.94 -32.97
N ASP A 160 -1.90 14.11 -32.55
CA ASP A 160 -0.95 13.00 -32.38
C ASP A 160 -1.34 12.12 -31.18
N LEU A 161 -1.82 12.75 -30.11
CA LEU A 161 -2.27 12.09 -28.89
C LEU A 161 -3.57 11.29 -29.12
N LEU A 162 -4.51 11.84 -29.89
CA LEU A 162 -5.73 11.13 -30.29
C LEU A 162 -5.42 9.91 -31.18
N ARG A 163 -4.43 10.03 -32.07
CA ARG A 163 -3.97 8.91 -32.91
C ARG A 163 -3.36 7.79 -32.06
N MET A 164 -2.46 8.11 -31.13
CA MET A 164 -1.88 7.12 -30.22
C MET A 164 -2.93 6.43 -29.34
N GLN A 165 -3.92 7.18 -28.85
CA GLN A 165 -5.02 6.61 -28.07
C GLN A 165 -5.84 5.61 -28.89
N ALA A 166 -6.13 5.92 -30.16
CA ALA A 166 -6.81 5.00 -31.07
C ALA A 166 -5.99 3.74 -31.32
N GLU A 167 -4.68 3.89 -31.58
CA GLU A 167 -3.76 2.76 -31.76
C GLU A 167 -3.70 1.86 -30.53
N ILE A 168 -3.56 2.42 -29.32
CA ILE A 168 -3.56 1.66 -28.06
C ILE A 168 -4.89 0.93 -27.87
N GLY A 169 -6.02 1.57 -28.18
CA GLY A 169 -7.34 0.95 -28.13
C GLY A 169 -7.45 -0.28 -29.04
N GLU A 170 -6.92 -0.19 -30.26
CA GLU A 170 -6.85 -1.33 -31.18
C GLU A 170 -5.95 -2.45 -30.64
N TRP A 171 -4.78 -2.12 -30.11
CA TRP A 171 -3.85 -3.09 -29.52
C TRP A 171 -4.47 -3.84 -28.35
N VAL A 172 -5.15 -3.14 -27.45
CA VAL A 172 -5.86 -3.74 -26.31
C VAL A 172 -6.96 -4.67 -26.79
N GLN A 173 -7.71 -4.30 -27.84
CA GLN A 173 -8.74 -5.19 -28.37
C GLN A 173 -8.18 -6.43 -29.07
N ARG A 174 -7.04 -6.31 -29.77
CA ARG A 174 -6.33 -7.48 -30.32
C ARG A 174 -5.82 -8.40 -29.22
N LEU A 175 -5.23 -7.85 -28.16
CA LEU A 175 -4.80 -8.61 -26.99
C LEU A 175 -5.97 -9.32 -26.31
N ARG A 176 -7.09 -8.62 -26.13
CA ARG A 176 -8.30 -9.21 -25.52
C ARG A 176 -8.88 -10.34 -26.35
N THR A 177 -8.91 -10.22 -27.67
CA THR A 177 -9.37 -11.29 -28.57
C THR A 177 -8.42 -12.49 -28.56
N LEU A 178 -7.10 -12.26 -28.51
CA LEU A 178 -6.10 -13.32 -28.38
C LEU A 178 -6.14 -14.05 -27.03
N MET A 179 -6.51 -13.37 -25.94
CA MET A 179 -6.64 -13.98 -24.62
C MET A 179 -7.97 -14.73 -24.40
N GLN A 180 -8.94 -14.57 -25.32
CA GLN A 180 -10.26 -15.22 -25.26
C GLN A 180 -10.40 -16.40 -26.23
N ALA A 181 -9.38 -16.67 -27.05
CA ALA A 181 -9.27 -17.80 -27.96
C ALA A 181 -8.40 -18.91 -27.35
#